data_AF-A0A6G0MNI4-F1
#
_entry.id   AF-A0A6G0MNI4-F1
#
_cell.length_a   1.000
_cell.length_b   1.000
_cell.length_c   1.000
_cell.angle_alpha   90.00
_cell.angle_beta   90.00
_cell.angle_gamma   90.00
#
_symmetry.space_group_name_H-M   'P 1'
#
loop_
_entity.id
_entity.type
_entity.pdbx_description
1 polymer ?
#
loop_
_entity_poly.entity_id
_entity_poly.type
_entity_poly.pdbx_seq_one_letter_code
_entity_poly.pdbx_strand_id
1 'polypeptide(L)'
;MGFEPADADPCVYTRGEGEVECIVCLYVDDMLIASRQKAAIASVKAGIAENFRRKDLGRARFILGIEIDYDMERRTLGISQKAYTESIIKKFGRENAKPCLTPLEPGVQFTKADEPQTEEDKAKMKSKPYRSLVGSLMYLACGTRPEISVAVAKLSRFLENPGEKHWDAGIKVVRYLLKTKDVGIVWKPTPMRTGLAIVTTDAR
;
A
#
# COMPACT_ATOMS: atom_id res chain seq x y z
N MET A 1 -9.36 -16.47 23.59
CA MET A 1 -8.13 -15.65 23.66
C MET A 1 -8.36 -14.24 24.22
N GLY A 2 -9.59 -13.75 24.39
CA GLY A 2 -9.88 -12.50 25.12
C GLY A 2 -9.50 -11.23 24.37
N PHE A 3 -9.61 -11.23 23.04
CA PHE A 3 -9.36 -10.07 22.20
C PHE A 3 -10.68 -9.40 21.85
N GLU A 4 -10.65 -8.08 21.73
CA GLU A 4 -11.78 -7.25 21.31
C GLU A 4 -11.42 -6.45 20.05
N PRO A 5 -12.36 -6.25 19.12
CA PRO A 5 -12.12 -5.42 17.94
C PRO A 5 -11.90 -3.97 18.37
N ALA A 6 -10.98 -3.28 17.69
CA ALA A 6 -10.72 -1.87 17.92
C ALA A 6 -11.82 -1.00 17.28
N ASP A 7 -12.17 0.10 17.95
CA ASP A 7 -13.19 1.04 17.44
C ASP A 7 -12.85 1.63 16.07
N ALA A 8 -11.55 1.80 15.79
CA ALA A 8 -11.07 2.40 14.55
C ALA A 8 -11.14 1.45 13.34
N ASP A 9 -10.97 0.14 13.57
CA ASP A 9 -10.93 -0.86 12.51
C ASP A 9 -11.31 -2.25 13.07
N PRO A 10 -12.41 -2.88 12.60
CA PRO A 10 -12.87 -4.20 13.07
C PRO A 10 -11.93 -5.34 12.69
N CYS A 11 -10.96 -5.11 11.80
CA CYS A 11 -9.90 -6.05 11.47
C CYS A 11 -8.70 -5.96 12.44
N VAL A 12 -8.67 -4.97 13.33
CA VAL A 12 -7.65 -4.82 14.37
C VAL A 12 -8.23 -5.25 15.70
N TYR A 13 -7.58 -6.19 16.35
CA TYR A 13 -7.99 -6.75 17.63
C TYR A 13 -6.97 -6.39 18.69
N THR A 14 -7.44 -5.99 19.86
CA THR A 14 -6.57 -5.60 20.99
C THR A 14 -6.90 -6.43 22.22
N ARG A 15 -5.88 -6.62 23.07
CA ARG A 15 -6.01 -7.26 24.38
C ARG A 15 -5.01 -6.68 25.35
N GLY A 16 -5.48 -6.29 26.53
CA GLY A 16 -4.68 -5.64 27.56
C GLY A 16 -4.30 -4.21 27.18
N GLU A 17 -3.55 -3.54 28.05
CA GLU A 17 -3.15 -2.15 27.88
C GLU A 17 -1.68 -1.94 28.27
N GLY A 18 -1.07 -0.85 27.79
CA GLY A 18 0.29 -0.46 28.16
C GLY A 18 1.34 -1.55 27.86
N GLU A 19 2.09 -1.98 28.87
CA GLU A 19 3.21 -2.92 28.70
C GLU A 19 2.78 -4.36 28.38
N VAL A 20 1.52 -4.72 28.63
CA VAL A 20 0.96 -6.05 28.34
C VAL A 20 0.11 -6.06 27.07
N GLU A 21 -0.02 -4.92 26.40
CA GLU A 21 -0.81 -4.75 25.18
C GLU A 21 -0.34 -5.72 24.09
N CYS A 22 -1.31 -6.39 23.48
CA CYS A 22 -1.12 -7.18 22.28
C CYS A 22 -2.17 -6.78 21.24
N ILE A 23 -1.70 -6.54 20.03
CA ILE A 23 -2.50 -6.13 18.87
C ILE A 23 -2.38 -7.23 17.82
N VAL A 24 -3.51 -7.64 17.26
CA VAL A 24 -3.59 -8.59 16.15
C VAL A 24 -4.34 -7.91 15.02
N CYS A 25 -3.69 -7.68 13.89
CA CYS A 25 -4.37 -7.20 12.68
C CYS A 25 -4.60 -8.38 11.75
N LEU A 26 -5.84 -8.54 11.29
CA LEU A 26 -6.29 -9.62 10.42
C LEU A 26 -6.64 -9.06 9.05
N TYR A 27 -6.06 -9.62 7.99
CA TYR A 27 -6.49 -9.37 6.62
C TYR A 27 -6.59 -10.67 5.87
N VAL A 28 -7.81 -11.21 5.77
CA VAL A 28 -8.09 -12.51 5.12
C VAL A 28 -7.13 -13.58 5.69
N ASP A 29 -6.15 -14.00 4.90
CA ASP A 29 -5.16 -15.03 5.23
C ASP A 29 -3.93 -14.45 5.94
N ASP A 30 -3.66 -13.16 5.80
CA ASP A 30 -2.50 -12.50 6.42
C ASP A 30 -2.84 -12.01 7.83
N MET A 31 -1.86 -12.11 8.73
CA MET A 31 -2.02 -11.61 10.09
C MET A 31 -0.74 -10.99 10.65
N LEU A 32 -0.90 -9.82 11.26
CA LEU A 32 0.13 -9.16 12.04
C LEU A 32 -0.16 -9.37 13.53
N ILE A 33 0.86 -9.69 14.30
CA ILE A 33 0.81 -9.74 15.75
C ILE A 33 1.88 -8.79 16.27
N ALA A 34 1.47 -7.80 17.05
CA ALA A 34 2.36 -6.85 17.69
C ALA A 34 2.17 -6.87 19.21
N SER A 35 3.28 -6.82 19.95
CA SER A 35 3.28 -6.67 21.41
C SER A 35 4.66 -6.22 21.88
N ARG A 36 4.72 -5.64 23.09
CA ARG A 36 5.99 -5.35 23.77
C ARG A 36 6.62 -6.63 24.35
N GLN A 37 5.81 -7.67 24.59
CA GLN A 37 6.26 -8.91 25.21
C GLN A 37 6.30 -10.06 24.21
N LYS A 38 7.49 -10.64 23.99
CA LYS A 38 7.65 -11.82 23.14
C LYS A 38 6.82 -13.02 23.63
N ALA A 39 6.65 -13.14 24.95
CA ALA A 39 5.80 -14.18 25.56
C ALA A 39 4.33 -14.04 25.13
N ALA A 40 3.80 -12.80 25.05
CA ALA A 40 2.45 -12.55 24.57
C ALA A 40 2.30 -12.98 23.10
N ILE A 41 3.25 -12.64 22.25
CA ILE A 41 3.28 -13.07 20.84
C ILE A 41 3.29 -14.61 20.74
N ALA A 42 4.14 -15.28 21.52
CA ALA A 42 4.23 -16.74 21.52
C ALA A 42 2.92 -17.41 21.98
N SER A 43 2.29 -16.88 23.04
CA SER A 43 1.00 -17.36 23.53
C SER A 43 -0.10 -17.19 22.48
N VAL A 44 -0.16 -16.04 21.80
CA VAL A 44 -1.13 -15.78 20.72
C VAL A 44 -0.90 -16.74 19.57
N LYS A 45 0.34 -16.94 19.13
CA LYS A 45 0.70 -17.92 18.08
C LYS A 45 0.28 -19.35 18.45
N ALA A 46 0.48 -19.77 19.70
CA ALA A 46 0.10 -21.10 20.17
C ALA A 46 -1.42 -21.31 20.11
N GLY A 47 -2.22 -20.42 20.71
CA GLY A 47 -3.69 -20.55 20.72
C GLY A 47 -4.32 -20.47 19.32
N ILE A 48 -3.62 -19.81 18.40
CA ILE A 48 -3.95 -19.78 16.98
C ILE A 48 -3.70 -21.13 16.29
N ALA A 49 -2.56 -21.75 16.58
CA ALA A 49 -2.13 -22.98 15.92
C ALA A 49 -2.97 -24.19 16.34
N GLU A 50 -3.67 -24.09 17.48
CA GLU A 50 -4.65 -25.07 17.94
C GLU A 50 -5.82 -25.23 16.96
N ASN A 51 -6.24 -24.16 16.29
CA ASN A 51 -7.45 -24.15 15.48
C ASN A 51 -7.19 -23.93 13.98
N PHE A 52 -6.01 -23.44 13.62
CA PHE A 52 -5.66 -23.08 12.24
C PHE A 52 -4.29 -23.60 11.86
N ARG A 53 -4.18 -24.23 10.68
CA ARG A 53 -2.88 -24.45 10.07
C ARG A 53 -2.32 -23.08 9.67
N ARG A 54 -1.14 -22.75 10.18
CA ARG A 54 -0.46 -21.48 9.84
C ARG A 54 1.02 -21.66 9.67
N LYS A 55 1.58 -20.78 8.84
CA LYS A 55 3.02 -20.63 8.69
C LYS A 55 3.46 -19.40 9.45
N ASP A 56 4.29 -19.60 10.47
CA ASP A 56 5.00 -18.51 11.11
C ASP A 56 6.08 -17.99 10.14
N LEU A 57 5.94 -16.74 9.72
CA LEU A 57 6.91 -16.07 8.84
C LEU A 57 8.01 -15.36 9.63
N GLY A 58 7.96 -15.44 10.97
CA GLY A 58 8.88 -14.78 11.86
C GLY A 58 8.64 -13.27 11.88
N ARG A 59 9.73 -12.51 11.91
CA ARG A 59 9.65 -11.05 11.95
C ARG A 59 8.91 -10.52 10.72
N ALA A 60 8.01 -9.56 10.96
CA ALA A 60 7.30 -8.84 9.92
C ALA A 60 8.28 -8.21 8.92
N ARG A 61 8.27 -8.70 7.67
CA ARG A 61 9.01 -8.12 6.55
C ARG A 61 8.11 -7.67 5.41
N PHE A 62 6.95 -8.32 5.27
CA PHE A 62 5.97 -8.02 4.24
C PHE A 62 4.56 -8.24 4.79
N ILE A 63 3.63 -7.39 4.41
CA ILE A 63 2.19 -7.62 4.53
C ILE A 63 1.49 -7.00 3.32
N LEU A 64 0.60 -7.74 2.65
CA LEU A 64 -0.12 -7.25 1.46
C LEU A 64 0.80 -6.69 0.36
N GLY A 65 2.04 -7.17 0.24
CA GLY A 65 3.01 -6.63 -0.71
C GLY A 65 3.54 -5.22 -0.34
N ILE A 66 3.35 -4.79 0.90
CA ILE A 66 4.06 -3.67 1.54
C ILE A 66 5.26 -4.26 2.28
N GLU A 67 6.45 -3.79 1.92
CA GLU A 67 7.70 -4.07 2.64
C GLU A 67 7.68 -3.32 3.97
N ILE A 68 8.04 -4.02 5.05
CA ILE A 68 8.19 -3.46 6.39
C ILE A 68 9.67 -3.58 6.76
N ASP A 69 10.28 -2.43 7.05
CA ASP A 69 11.61 -2.35 7.62
C ASP A 69 11.51 -1.76 9.02
N TYR A 70 11.89 -2.53 10.04
CA TYR A 70 11.93 -2.03 11.39
C TYR A 70 13.39 -1.99 11.86
N ASP A 71 13.90 -0.82 12.17
CA ASP A 71 15.24 -0.66 12.74
C ASP A 71 15.10 -0.65 14.27
N MET A 72 15.64 -1.67 14.94
CA MET A 72 15.55 -1.78 16.40
C MET A 72 16.44 -0.78 17.13
N GLU A 73 17.60 -0.44 16.55
CA GLU A 73 18.59 0.45 17.17
C GLU A 73 18.10 1.89 17.08
N ARG A 74 17.66 2.29 15.88
CA ARG A 74 17.11 3.62 15.62
C ARG A 74 15.64 3.75 16.02
N ARG A 75 14.98 2.63 16.32
CA ARG A 75 13.55 2.50 16.64
C ARG A 75 12.65 3.11 15.56
N THR A 76 13.06 2.99 14.29
CA THR A 76 12.31 3.52 13.16
C THR A 76 11.52 2.44 12.45
N LEU A 77 10.32 2.78 12.01
CA LEU A 77 9.49 1.92 11.17
C LEU A 77 9.42 2.52 9.76
N GLY A 78 9.98 1.82 8.79
CA GLY A 78 9.87 2.11 7.37
C GLY A 78 8.85 1.20 6.70
N ILE A 79 8.07 1.74 5.77
CA ILE A 79 7.28 0.95 4.82
C ILE A 79 7.53 1.39 3.38
N SER A 80 7.56 0.42 2.47
CA SER A 80 7.85 0.62 1.05
C SER A 80 6.99 -0.30 0.17
N GLN A 81 6.76 0.10 -1.07
CA GLN A 81 6.18 -0.75 -2.10
C GLN A 81 7.06 -0.74 -3.35
N LYS A 82 8.38 -0.81 -3.18
CA LYS A 82 9.35 -0.74 -4.29
C LYS A 82 9.11 -1.84 -5.31
N ALA A 83 9.05 -3.10 -4.88
CA ALA A 83 8.81 -4.23 -5.80
C ALA A 83 7.50 -4.07 -6.59
N TYR A 84 6.43 -3.61 -5.93
CA TYR A 84 5.15 -3.35 -6.59
C TYR A 84 5.23 -2.17 -7.57
N THR A 85 5.94 -1.10 -7.21
CA THR A 85 6.20 0.05 -8.09
C THR A 85 6.94 -0.37 -9.36
N GLU A 86 8.00 -1.18 -9.23
CA GLU A 86 8.74 -1.73 -10.37
C GLU A 86 7.86 -2.63 -11.24
N SER A 87 6.98 -3.42 -10.62
CA SER A 87 6.00 -4.25 -11.36
C SER A 87 5.02 -3.42 -12.20
N ILE A 88 4.57 -2.26 -11.69
CA ILE A 88 3.70 -1.33 -12.42
C ILE A 88 4.46 -0.72 -13.60
N ILE A 89 5.68 -0.24 -13.36
CA ILE A 89 6.53 0.36 -14.40
C ILE A 89 6.72 -0.64 -15.55
N LYS A 90 7.02 -1.90 -15.23
CA LYS A 90 7.15 -2.97 -16.22
C LYS A 90 5.84 -3.27 -16.94
N LYS A 91 4.74 -3.43 -16.18
CA LYS A 91 3.40 -3.72 -16.72
C LYS A 91 2.93 -2.70 -17.76
N PHE A 92 3.27 -1.43 -17.59
CA PHE A 92 2.90 -0.35 -18.52
C PHE A 92 4.02 0.01 -19.51
N GLY A 93 5.09 -0.79 -19.59
CA GLY A 93 6.18 -0.61 -20.55
C GLY A 93 6.91 0.72 -20.39
N ARG A 94 7.23 1.11 -19.15
CA ARG A 94 7.88 2.39 -18.83
C ARG A 94 9.27 2.25 -18.20
N GLU A 95 9.87 1.07 -18.24
CA GLU A 95 11.21 0.80 -17.68
C GLU A 95 12.29 1.72 -18.26
N ASN A 96 12.22 2.02 -19.57
CA ASN A 96 13.18 2.87 -20.29
C ASN A 96 12.62 4.27 -20.61
N ALA A 97 11.52 4.67 -19.96
CA ALA A 97 10.92 5.97 -20.23
C ALA A 97 11.75 7.11 -19.61
N LYS A 98 11.73 8.30 -20.23
CA LYS A 98 12.32 9.49 -19.62
C LYS A 98 11.59 9.80 -18.29
N PRO A 99 12.24 9.90 -17.14
CA PRO A 99 11.53 10.14 -15.88
C PRO A 99 10.84 11.51 -15.85
N CYS A 100 9.79 11.65 -15.02
CA CYS A 100 9.11 12.92 -14.76
C CYS A 100 9.38 13.40 -13.34
N LEU A 101 9.39 14.73 -13.14
CA LEU A 101 9.64 15.36 -11.83
C LEU A 101 8.37 15.52 -11.00
N THR A 102 7.22 15.59 -11.65
CA THR A 102 5.91 15.74 -11.02
C THR A 102 4.99 14.60 -11.43
N PRO A 103 4.10 14.13 -10.54
CA PRO A 103 3.13 13.10 -10.88
C PRO A 103 2.10 13.62 -11.90
N LEU A 104 1.82 14.93 -11.87
CA LEU A 104 0.87 15.59 -12.75
C LEU A 104 1.35 17.01 -13.07
N GLU A 105 0.88 17.60 -14.18
CA GLU A 105 1.18 19.00 -14.49
C GLU A 105 0.45 19.95 -13.52
N PRO A 106 1.12 21.01 -13.03
CA PRO A 106 0.45 22.05 -12.23
C PRO A 106 -0.76 22.62 -12.97
N GLY A 107 -1.87 22.79 -12.26
CA GLY A 107 -3.08 23.40 -12.81
C GLY A 107 -3.87 22.54 -13.80
N VAL A 108 -3.47 21.30 -14.11
CA VAL A 108 -4.25 20.46 -15.03
C VAL A 108 -5.66 20.20 -14.49
N GLN A 109 -6.64 20.38 -15.37
CA GLN A 109 -8.04 20.05 -15.14
C GLN A 109 -8.47 19.08 -16.23
N PHE A 110 -9.13 18.00 -15.82
CA PHE A 110 -9.76 17.06 -16.72
C PHE A 110 -11.26 17.32 -16.70
N THR A 111 -11.87 17.31 -17.87
CA THR A 111 -13.29 17.61 -18.06
C THR A 111 -13.93 16.54 -18.92
N LYS A 112 -15.26 16.52 -18.99
CA LYS A 112 -15.98 15.61 -19.91
C LYS A 112 -15.63 15.84 -21.39
N ALA A 113 -15.13 17.04 -21.74
CA ALA A 113 -14.66 17.33 -23.09
C ALA A 113 -13.36 16.57 -23.44
N ASP A 114 -12.64 16.04 -22.46
CA ASP A 114 -11.45 15.22 -22.65
C ASP A 114 -11.77 13.72 -22.77
N GLU A 115 -13.04 13.34 -22.61
CA GLU A 115 -13.52 12.00 -22.90
C GLU A 115 -13.65 11.78 -24.43
N PRO A 116 -13.58 10.53 -24.92
CA PRO A 116 -13.79 10.23 -26.33
C PRO A 116 -15.11 10.78 -26.86
N GLN A 117 -15.06 11.60 -27.92
CA GLN A 117 -16.26 12.17 -28.57
C GLN A 117 -16.61 11.42 -29.86
N THR A 118 -15.63 10.78 -30.48
CA THR A 118 -15.78 10.02 -31.73
C THR A 118 -15.50 8.53 -31.53
N GLU A 119 -15.97 7.69 -32.46
CA GLU A 119 -15.61 6.27 -32.47
C GLU A 119 -14.11 6.04 -32.71
N GLU A 120 -13.44 6.97 -33.40
CA GLU A 120 -11.99 6.94 -33.57
C GLU A 120 -11.26 7.14 -32.23
N ASP A 121 -11.71 8.09 -31.40
CA ASP A 121 -11.15 8.33 -30.07
C ASP A 121 -11.35 7.12 -29.15
N LYS A 122 -12.54 6.50 -29.21
CA LYS A 122 -12.81 5.25 -28.47
C LYS A 122 -11.92 4.11 -28.95
N ALA A 123 -11.68 4.00 -30.26
CA ALA A 123 -10.80 2.99 -30.83
C ALA A 123 -9.35 3.13 -30.32
N LYS A 124 -8.84 4.36 -30.19
CA LYS A 124 -7.50 4.64 -29.60
C LYS A 124 -7.38 4.18 -28.14
N MET A 125 -8.49 4.18 -27.41
CA MET A 125 -8.54 3.80 -25.99
C MET A 125 -8.85 2.32 -25.75
N LYS A 126 -9.38 1.61 -26.75
CA LYS A 126 -9.82 0.21 -26.62
C LYS A 126 -8.75 -0.76 -26.13
N SER A 127 -7.48 -0.53 -26.50
CA SER A 127 -6.35 -1.37 -26.08
C SER A 127 -5.66 -0.89 -24.80
N LYS A 128 -6.04 0.27 -24.25
CA LYS A 128 -5.39 0.90 -23.10
C LYS A 128 -6.11 0.49 -21.81
N PRO A 129 -5.50 -0.33 -20.92
CA PRO A 129 -6.17 -0.83 -19.72
C PRO A 129 -6.21 0.22 -18.60
N TYR A 130 -6.98 1.30 -18.81
CA TYR A 130 -7.02 2.48 -17.94
C TYR A 130 -7.46 2.17 -16.51
N ARG A 131 -8.53 1.38 -16.33
CA ARG A 131 -9.00 0.97 -14.99
C ARG A 131 -7.92 0.20 -14.22
N SER A 132 -7.17 -0.65 -14.92
CA SER A 132 -6.05 -1.40 -14.33
C SER A 132 -4.91 -0.47 -13.91
N LEU A 133 -4.62 0.55 -14.72
CA LEU A 133 -3.62 1.57 -14.39
C LEU A 133 -4.02 2.35 -13.14
N VAL A 134 -5.23 2.90 -13.10
CA VAL A 134 -5.71 3.69 -11.96
C VAL A 134 -5.79 2.83 -10.69
N GLY A 135 -6.27 1.58 -10.78
CA GLY A 135 -6.30 0.66 -9.63
C GLY A 135 -4.91 0.36 -9.07
N SER A 136 -3.92 0.12 -9.94
CA SER A 136 -2.53 -0.07 -9.53
C SER A 136 -1.95 1.17 -8.84
N LEU A 137 -2.23 2.36 -9.36
CA LEU A 137 -1.78 3.62 -8.77
C LEU A 137 -2.50 3.93 -7.44
N MET A 138 -3.79 3.60 -7.33
CA MET A 138 -4.57 3.74 -6.10
C MET A 138 -3.99 2.89 -4.97
N TYR A 139 -3.59 1.66 -5.27
CA TYR A 139 -2.98 0.79 -4.27
C TYR A 139 -1.69 1.39 -3.69
N LEU A 140 -0.84 1.95 -4.55
CA LEU A 140 0.35 2.68 -4.10
C LEU A 140 -0.01 3.92 -3.28
N ALA A 141 -0.99 4.72 -3.73
CA ALA A 141 -1.40 5.96 -3.08
C ALA A 141 -1.91 5.74 -1.64
N CYS A 142 -2.74 4.71 -1.46
CA CYS A 142 -3.28 4.34 -0.15
C CYS A 142 -2.24 3.67 0.76
N GLY A 143 -1.28 2.95 0.19
CA GLY A 143 -0.27 2.21 0.96
C GLY A 143 0.90 3.08 1.41
N THR A 144 1.77 3.46 0.47
CA THR A 144 3.07 4.08 0.80
C THR A 144 3.42 5.33 -0.01
N ARG A 145 2.57 5.74 -0.96
CA ARG A 145 2.86 6.83 -1.93
C ARG A 145 1.82 7.95 -1.89
N PRO A 146 1.62 8.61 -0.73
CA PRO A 146 0.57 9.61 -0.58
C PRO A 146 0.74 10.80 -1.53
N GLU A 147 1.95 11.09 -1.99
CA GLU A 147 2.25 12.21 -2.88
C GLU A 147 1.63 12.08 -4.28
N ILE A 148 1.21 10.88 -4.71
CA ILE A 148 0.49 10.69 -5.99
C ILE A 148 -1.03 10.74 -5.83
N SER A 149 -1.56 10.83 -4.59
CA SER A 149 -2.99 10.69 -4.31
C SER A 149 -3.87 11.67 -5.08
N VAL A 150 -3.42 12.93 -5.21
CA VAL A 150 -4.16 13.96 -5.96
C VAL A 150 -4.26 13.60 -7.45
N ALA A 151 -3.19 13.05 -8.03
CA ALA A 151 -3.21 12.62 -9.42
C ALA A 151 -4.17 11.43 -9.60
N VAL A 152 -4.11 10.45 -8.70
CA VAL A 152 -5.00 9.28 -8.72
C VAL A 152 -6.47 9.70 -8.57
N ALA A 153 -6.78 10.59 -7.62
CA ALA A 153 -8.15 11.08 -7.40
C ALA A 153 -8.73 11.82 -8.60
N LYS A 154 -7.89 12.55 -9.35
CA LYS A 154 -8.32 13.20 -10.60
C LYS A 154 -8.58 12.18 -11.71
N LEU A 155 -7.70 11.19 -11.85
CA LEU A 155 -7.81 10.13 -12.87
C LEU A 155 -9.01 9.19 -12.60
N SER A 156 -9.28 8.87 -11.34
CA SER A 156 -10.39 7.97 -10.96
C SER A 156 -11.78 8.50 -11.32
N ARG A 157 -11.91 9.80 -11.61
CA ARG A 157 -13.16 10.41 -12.09
C ARG A 157 -13.57 9.95 -13.49
N PHE A 158 -12.63 9.40 -14.27
CA PHE A 158 -12.84 9.04 -15.68
C PHE A 158 -12.66 7.54 -15.95
N LEU A 159 -13.03 6.69 -14.99
CA LEU A 159 -12.89 5.22 -15.11
C LEU A 159 -13.87 4.59 -16.13
N GLU A 160 -14.99 5.27 -16.40
CA GLU A 160 -16.03 4.77 -17.31
C GLU A 160 -15.71 5.03 -18.77
N ASN A 161 -15.34 6.27 -19.11
CA ASN A 161 -15.07 6.70 -20.48
C ASN A 161 -13.74 7.48 -20.59
N PRO A 162 -12.59 6.84 -20.34
CA PRO A 162 -11.31 7.54 -20.35
C PRO A 162 -10.89 7.93 -21.78
N GLY A 163 -10.41 9.16 -21.96
CA GLY A 163 -9.78 9.62 -23.20
C GLY A 163 -8.26 9.55 -23.16
N GLU A 164 -7.63 9.91 -24.27
CA GLU A 164 -6.18 9.81 -24.43
C GLU A 164 -5.41 10.72 -23.45
N LYS A 165 -5.92 11.93 -23.20
CA LYS A 165 -5.35 12.83 -22.19
C LYS A 165 -5.33 12.21 -20.79
N HIS A 166 -6.38 11.44 -20.42
CA HIS A 166 -6.43 10.74 -19.15
C HIS A 166 -5.37 9.62 -19.09
N TRP A 167 -5.24 8.85 -20.18
CA TRP A 167 -4.21 7.82 -20.28
C TRP A 167 -2.81 8.39 -20.15
N ASP A 168 -2.49 9.45 -20.90
CA ASP A 168 -1.18 10.06 -20.92
C ASP A 168 -0.81 10.63 -19.56
N ALA A 169 -1.78 11.22 -18.85
CA ALA A 169 -1.63 11.66 -17.48
C ALA A 169 -1.35 10.49 -16.52
N GLY A 170 -2.05 9.36 -16.64
CA GLY A 170 -1.76 8.16 -15.86
C GLY A 170 -0.36 7.61 -16.14
N ILE A 171 0.06 7.60 -17.41
CA ILE A 171 1.42 7.20 -17.81
C ILE A 171 2.48 8.17 -17.27
N LYS A 172 2.18 9.46 -17.19
CA LYS A 172 3.06 10.44 -16.55
C LYS A 172 3.28 10.10 -15.07
N VAL A 173 2.24 9.68 -14.34
CA VAL A 173 2.40 9.19 -12.95
C VAL A 173 3.35 7.99 -12.90
N VAL A 174 3.23 7.02 -13.82
CA VAL A 174 4.16 5.87 -13.88
C VAL A 174 5.60 6.32 -14.16
N ARG A 175 5.81 7.32 -15.02
CA ARG A 175 7.14 7.91 -15.28
C ARG A 175 7.70 8.69 -14.09
N TYR A 176 6.84 9.29 -13.27
CA TYR A 176 7.23 9.90 -12.00
C TYR A 176 7.67 8.83 -10.99
N LEU A 177 6.91 7.73 -10.90
CA LEU A 177 7.23 6.58 -10.05
C LEU A 177 8.59 5.96 -10.41
N LEU A 178 8.99 5.95 -11.69
CA LEU A 178 10.31 5.48 -12.12
C LEU A 178 11.46 6.21 -11.39
N LYS A 179 11.36 7.53 -11.22
CA LYS A 179 12.38 8.33 -10.50
C LYS A 179 12.34 8.10 -8.99
N THR A 180 11.18 7.73 -8.46
CA THR A 180 10.87 7.75 -7.03
C THR A 180 10.56 6.35 -6.50
N LYS A 181 11.00 5.30 -7.19
CA LYS A 181 10.67 3.90 -6.87
C LYS A 181 11.19 3.45 -5.50
N ASP A 182 12.27 4.09 -5.02
CA ASP A 182 12.88 3.83 -3.71
C ASP A 182 12.26 4.67 -2.56
N VAL A 183 11.24 5.49 -2.86
CA VAL A 183 10.55 6.29 -1.84
C VAL A 183 9.58 5.42 -1.02
N GLY A 184 9.63 5.60 0.29
CA GLY A 184 8.72 5.02 1.27
C GLY A 184 8.44 5.97 2.43
N ILE A 185 7.68 5.50 3.41
CA ILE A 185 7.33 6.27 4.61
C ILE A 185 8.15 5.76 5.78
N VAL A 186 8.75 6.67 6.58
CA VAL A 186 9.52 6.31 7.77
C VAL A 186 9.01 7.07 8.98
N TRP A 187 8.54 6.34 9.98
CA TRP A 187 8.22 6.87 11.30
C TRP A 187 9.43 6.77 12.23
N LYS A 188 9.63 7.83 13.01
CA LYS A 188 10.64 7.90 14.07
C LYS A 188 9.93 7.97 15.41
N PRO A 189 10.56 7.48 16.49
CA PRO A 189 9.95 7.55 17.82
C PRO A 189 9.84 9.01 18.25
N THR A 190 8.65 9.43 18.65
CA THR A 190 8.49 10.64 19.46
C THR A 190 9.03 10.32 20.86
N PRO A 191 9.77 11.22 21.53
CA PRO A 191 10.48 10.93 22.79
C PRO A 191 9.66 10.40 23.98
N MET A 192 8.36 10.10 23.84
CA MET A 192 7.47 9.72 24.94
C MET A 192 6.97 8.27 24.98
N ARG A 193 7.29 7.34 24.05
CA ARG A 193 6.86 5.93 24.20
C ARG A 193 7.91 4.90 23.75
N THR A 194 8.16 3.90 24.61
CA THR A 194 9.07 2.76 24.46
C THR A 194 8.54 1.71 23.48
N GLY A 195 9.47 1.00 22.82
CA GLY A 195 9.30 0.30 21.53
C GLY A 195 8.29 -0.87 21.50
N LEU A 196 7.76 -1.10 20.29
CA LEU A 196 6.82 -2.17 19.95
C LEU A 196 7.55 -3.22 19.10
N ALA A 197 7.33 -4.52 19.35
CA ALA A 197 7.75 -5.58 18.43
C ALA A 197 6.57 -5.96 17.52
N ILE A 198 6.82 -6.07 16.21
CA ILE A 198 5.82 -6.37 15.17
C ILE A 198 6.23 -7.64 14.41
N VAL A 199 5.31 -8.60 14.27
CA VAL A 199 5.52 -9.95 13.71
C VAL A 199 4.41 -10.25 12.69
N THR A 200 4.70 -10.95 11.58
CA THR A 200 3.69 -11.39 10.60
C THR A 200 3.51 -12.91 10.61
N THR A 201 2.34 -13.39 10.22
CA THR A 201 2.03 -14.80 9.94
C THR A 201 1.09 -14.87 8.73
N ASP A 202 1.22 -15.91 7.92
CA ASP A 202 0.37 -16.22 6.75
C ASP A 202 -0.43 -17.50 7.08
N ALA A 203 -1.74 -17.44 6.89
CA ALA A 203 -2.70 -18.52 7.13
C ALA A 203 -3.27 -18.99 5.80
N ARG A 204 -2.61 -19.98 5.18
CA ARG A 204 -3.19 -20.79 4.10
C ARG A 204 -3.65 -22.14 4.61
#